data_AF-A0A443YS46-F1
#
_entry.id   AF-A0A443YS46-F1
#
_cell.length_a   1.000
_cell.length_b   1.000
_cell.length_c   1.000
_cell.angle_alpha   90.00
_cell.angle_beta   90.00
_cell.angle_gamma   90.00
#
_symmetry.space_group_name_H-M   'P 1'
#
loop_
_entity.id
_entity.type
_entity.pdbx_description
1 polymer ?
#
loop_
_entity_poly.entity_id
_entity_poly.type
_entity_poly.pdbx_seq_one_letter_code
_entity_poly.pdbx_strand_id
1 'polypeptide(L)' 'MENALSKIKQRVHIVLTVFLTTLFILFLVQNTEQVQVAFLFWSFSTPRALLLLATLFIGIIIGLLTVMGRPKKNTARKQ' A
#
# COMPACT_ATOMS: atom_id res chain seq x y z
N MET A 1 23.64 -26.20 -13.08
CA MET A 1 22.23 -25.79 -13.25
C MET A 1 21.80 -24.70 -12.26
N GLU A 2 22.17 -24.79 -10.98
CA GLU A 2 21.81 -23.76 -9.96
C GLU A 2 22.26 -22.33 -10.30
N ASN A 3 23.47 -22.16 -10.85
CA ASN A 3 23.99 -20.85 -11.25
C ASN A 3 23.20 -20.19 -12.40
N ALA A 4 22.45 -20.95 -13.20
CA ALA A 4 21.63 -20.40 -14.27
C ALA A 4 20.27 -19.93 -13.71
N LEU A 5 19.68 -20.70 -12.79
CA LEU A 5 18.41 -20.38 -12.15
C LEU A 5 18.52 -19.10 -11.29
N SER A 6 19.61 -18.93 -10.56
CA SER A 6 19.83 -17.72 -9.73
C SER A 6 19.95 -16.45 -10.59
N LYS A 7 20.66 -16.53 -11.72
CA LYS A 7 20.79 -15.41 -12.68
C LYS A 7 19.43 -15.04 -13.30
N ILE A 8 18.60 -16.03 -13.64
CA ILE A 8 17.25 -15.78 -14.15
C ILE A 8 16.39 -15.12 -13.08
N LYS A 9 16.38 -15.66 -11.86
CA LYS A 9 15.64 -15.07 -10.72
C LYS A 9 16.04 -13.62 -10.47
N GLN A 10 17.35 -13.34 -10.50
CA GLN A 10 17.87 -11.98 -10.33
C GLN A 10 17.42 -11.03 -11.46
N ARG A 11 17.48 -11.47 -12.72
CA ARG A 11 16.98 -10.68 -13.86
C ARG A 11 15.47 -10.40 -13.74
N VAL A 12 14.68 -11.41 -13.35
CA VAL A 12 13.24 -11.25 -13.13
C VAL A 12 12.97 -10.24 -12.02
N HIS A 13 13.68 -10.31 -10.90
CA HIS A 13 13.55 -9.31 -9.83
C HIS A 13 13.88 -7.90 -10.32
N ILE A 14 14.97 -7.72 -11.07
CA ILE A 14 15.36 -6.41 -11.62
C ILE A 14 14.26 -5.88 -12.55
N VAL A 15 13.78 -6.71 -13.49
CA VAL A 15 12.71 -6.32 -14.43
C VAL A 15 11.44 -5.95 -13.67
N LEU A 16 11.04 -6.75 -12.67
CA LEU A 16 9.88 -6.46 -11.84
C LEU A 16 10.03 -5.16 -11.06
N THR A 17 11.20 -4.92 -10.44
CA THR A 17 11.46 -3.69 -9.70
C THR A 17 11.39 -2.48 -10.62
N VAL A 18 12.09 -2.50 -11.77
CA VAL A 18 12.07 -1.39 -12.73
C VAL A 18 10.65 -1.15 -13.26
N PHE A 19 9.92 -2.21 -13.59
CA PHE A 19 8.54 -2.13 -14.06
C PHE A 19 7.63 -1.50 -13.01
N LEU A 20 7.66 -1.99 -11.76
CA LEU A 20 6.86 -1.46 -10.67
C LEU A 20 7.21 -0.02 -10.33
N THR A 21 8.50 0.33 -10.31
CA THR A 21 8.94 1.72 -10.11
C THR A 21 8.43 2.63 -11.22
N THR A 22 8.48 2.19 -12.47
CA THR A 22 7.96 2.96 -13.61
C THR A 22 6.45 3.17 -13.48
N LEU A 23 5.69 2.11 -13.18
CA LEU A 23 4.26 2.21 -12.93
C LEU A 23 3.94 3.15 -11.76
N PHE A 24 4.71 3.09 -10.68
CA PHE A 24 4.54 3.96 -9.53
C PHE A 24 4.76 5.43 -9.90
N ILE A 25 5.81 5.75 -10.66
CA ILE A 25 6.07 7.11 -11.13
C ILE A 25 4.92 7.59 -12.04
N LEU A 26 4.47 6.75 -12.97
CA LEU A 26 3.34 7.08 -13.85
C LEU A 26 2.08 7.34 -13.05
N PHE A 27 1.79 6.52 -12.05
CA PHE A 27 0.69 6.74 -11.11
C PHE A 27 0.82 8.10 -10.42
N LEU A 28 1.99 8.45 -9.89
CA LEU A 28 2.20 9.74 -9.24
C LEU A 28 1.94 10.90 -10.21
N VAL A 29 2.56 10.88 -11.38
CA VAL A 29 2.44 11.96 -12.39
C VAL A 29 0.98 12.12 -12.83
N GLN A 30 0.30 11.03 -13.17
CA GLN A 30 -1.12 11.06 -13.57
C GLN A 30 -2.05 11.54 -12.44
N ASN A 31 -1.64 11.39 -11.17
CA ASN A 31 -2.42 11.77 -10.01
C ASN A 31 -1.89 13.04 -9.31
N THR A 32 -1.10 13.86 -10.00
CA THR A 32 -0.67 15.19 -9.51
C THR A 32 -1.77 16.25 -9.59
N GLU A 33 -2.83 15.98 -10.36
CA GLU A 33 -3.94 16.91 -10.50
C GLU A 33 -4.57 17.24 -9.14
N GLN A 34 -4.79 18.53 -8.91
CA GLN A 34 -5.41 19.01 -7.69
C GLN A 34 -6.90 18.67 -7.68
N VAL A 35 -7.37 18.14 -6.55
CA VAL A 35 -8.79 17.90 -6.31
C VAL A 35 -9.25 18.69 -5.10
N GLN A 36 -10.42 19.30 -5.25
CA GLN A 36 -11.10 19.98 -4.16
C GLN A 36 -11.80 18.94 -3.29
N VAL A 37 -11.44 18.88 -2.02
CA VAL A 37 -12.07 18.01 -1.04
C VAL A 37 -12.88 18.89 -0.09
N ALA A 38 -14.18 18.65 -0.02
CA ALA A 38 -15.06 19.23 0.98
C ALA A 38 -15.38 18.15 2.02
N PHE A 39 -15.04 18.42 3.28
CA PHE A 39 -15.26 17.50 4.39
C PHE A 39 -15.91 18.24 5.56
N LEU A 40 -17.18 17.94 5.84
CA LEU A 40 -17.99 18.61 6.85
C LEU A 40 -17.97 20.14 6.65
N PHE A 41 -17.24 20.87 7.50
CA PHE A 41 -17.12 22.33 7.46
C PHE A 41 -15.81 22.83 6.81
N TRP A 42 -14.99 21.92 6.28
CA TRP A 42 -13.65 22.20 5.80
C TRP A 42 -13.58 21.96 4.30
N SER A 43 -12.87 22.82 3.59
CA SER A 43 -12.57 22.62 2.17
C SER A 43 -11.10 22.90 1.92
N PHE A 44 -10.42 22.01 1.20
CA PHE A 44 -9.03 22.18 0.84
C PHE A 44 -8.74 21.57 -0.52
N SER A 45 -7.64 22.01 -1.15
CA SER A 45 -7.13 21.42 -2.38
C SER A 45 -5.96 20.52 -2.05
N THR A 46 -5.93 19.33 -2.62
CA THR A 46 -4.80 18.39 -2.46
C THR A 46 -4.57 17.62 -3.76
N PRO A 47 -3.33 17.23 -4.10
CA PRO A 47 -3.10 16.30 -5.19
C PRO A 47 -3.82 14.96 -4.95
N ARG A 48 -4.45 14.39 -5.99
CA ARG A 48 -5.15 13.09 -5.88
C ARG A 48 -4.27 11.99 -5.30
N ALA A 49 -3.00 11.95 -5.70
CA ALA A 49 -2.05 10.95 -5.22
C ALA A 49 -1.92 10.98 -3.67
N LEU A 50 -1.88 12.18 -3.09
CA LEU A 50 -1.77 12.33 -1.64
C LEU A 50 -3.04 11.89 -0.93
N LEU A 51 -4.21 12.19 -1.51
CA LEU A 51 -5.50 11.72 -0.99
C LEU A 51 -5.61 10.19 -1.02
N LEU A 52 -5.22 9.56 -2.13
CA LEU A 52 -5.21 8.09 -2.27
C LEU A 52 -4.26 7.43 -1.27
N LEU A 53 -3.05 7.97 -1.09
CA LEU A 53 -2.10 7.47 -0.09
C LEU A 53 -2.65 7.62 1.33
N ALA A 54 -3.18 8.80 1.68
CA ALA A 54 -3.72 9.07 3.01
C ALA A 54 -4.89 8.11 3.35
N THR A 55 -5.83 7.93 2.43
CA THR A 55 -6.97 7.02 2.62
C THR A 55 -6.53 5.56 2.77
N LEU A 56 -5.53 5.11 1.99
CA LEU A 56 -4.94 3.78 2.14
C LEU A 56 -4.31 3.60 3.52
N PHE A 57 -3.49 4.56 3.98
CA PHE A 57 -2.85 4.49 5.29
C PHE A 57 -3.88 4.46 6.43
N ILE A 58 -4.91 5.29 6.36
CA ILE A 58 -6.01 5.29 7.33
C ILE A 58 -6.69 3.91 7.36
N GLY A 59 -7.00 3.35 6.20
CA GLY A 59 -7.58 2.01 6.09
C GLY A 59 -6.71 0.91 6.70
N ILE A 60 -5.40 0.93 6.45
CA ILE A 60 -4.42 -0.01 7.05
C ILE A 60 -4.40 0.15 8.56
N ILE A 61 -4.31 1.39 9.08
CA ILE A 61 -4.28 1.65 10.52
C ILE A 61 -5.55 1.11 11.19
N ILE A 62 -6.73 1.42 10.63
CA ILE A 62 -8.01 0.90 11.13
C ILE A 62 -7.99 -0.63 11.11
N GLY A 63 -7.56 -1.25 10.01
CA GLY A 63 -7.43 -2.70 9.87
C GLY A 63 -6.53 -3.30 10.96
N LEU A 64 -5.34 -2.76 11.16
CA LEU A 64 -4.39 -3.22 12.18
C LEU A 64 -4.98 -3.10 13.59
N LEU A 65 -5.62 -1.97 13.92
CA LEU A 65 -6.26 -1.76 15.22
C LEU A 65 -7.37 -2.79 15.46
N THR A 66 -8.19 -3.10 14.44
CA THR A 66 -9.25 -4.11 14.57
C THR A 66 -8.72 -5.52 14.78
N VAL A 67 -7.58 -5.87 14.18
CA VAL A 67 -6.94 -7.19 14.35
C VAL A 67 -6.26 -7.29 15.71
N MET A 68 -5.51 -6.27 16.13
CA MET A 68 -4.83 -6.24 17.43
C MET A 68 -5.80 -6.23 18.61
N GLY A 69 -6.99 -5.63 18.45
CA GLY A 69 -8.04 -5.61 19.47
C GLY A 69 -8.78 -6.93 19.67
N ARG A 70 -8.51 -7.98 18.87
CA ARG A 70 -9.15 -9.29 19.06
C ARG A 70 -8.50 -10.01 20.25
N PRO A 71 -9.23 -10.23 21.37
CA PRO A 71 -8.70 -11.04 22.45
C PRO A 71 -8.38 -12.43 21.89
N LYS A 72 -7.13 -12.86 22.04
CA LYS A 72 -6.72 -14.22 21.73
C LYS A 72 -7.59 -15.13 22.59
N LYS A 73 -8.56 -15.81 21.97
CA LYS A 73 -9.34 -16.84 22.64
C LYS A 73 -8.32 -17.92 23.01
N ASN A 74 -7.81 -17.87 24.25
CA ASN A 74 -7.04 -18.97 24.79
C ASN A 74 -8.00 -20.14 24.80
N THR A 75 -7.87 -21.00 23.79
CA THR A 75 -8.45 -22.33 23.80
C THR A 75 -7.76 -23.06 24.95
N ALA A 76 -8.28 -22.84 26.16
CA ALA A 76 -8.02 -23.67 27.32
C ALA A 76 -8.56 -25.06 26.97
N ARG A 77 -7.70 -25.84 26.31
CA ARG A 77 -7.92 -27.25 26.11
C ARG A 77 -7.78 -27.89 27.48
N LYS A 78 -8.92 -28.03 28.16
CA LYS A 78 -9.13 -29.04 29.20
C LYS A 78 -8.55 -30.36 28.65
N GLN A 79 -7.45 -30.81 29.25
CA GLN A 79 -7.09 -32.23 29.30
C GLN A 79 -7.45 -32.72 30.70
#